data_AF-A0A843IVY1-F1
#
_entry.id   AF-A0A843IVY1-F1
#
_cell.length_a   1.000
_cell.length_b   1.000
_cell.length_c   1.000
_cell.angle_alpha   90.00
_cell.angle_beta   90.00
_cell.angle_gamma   90.00
#
_symmetry.space_group_name_H-M   'P 1'
#
loop_
_entity.id
_entity.type
_entity.pdbx_description
1 polymer ?
#
loop_
_entity_poly.entity_id
_entity_poly.type
_entity_poly.pdbx_seq_one_letter_code
_entity_poly.pdbx_strand_id
1 'polypeptide(L)'
;FDRIAGVVSDSMLFSAYKSSKMYNHVFTAENADFIRDNLEARGFVAFVAEGSVLPRREDDMAPMIGAEPFSCDQAASTEFEVPNGDPIRGWGIPKGFIALVGPSRHGKSVLADAVFAGVYDHIPGDGREYVVTVPDAVYVMAEEGRPIRSADMSAFILPAPGVEPSKFESASASSPASEFAAVSEAMEAGSRLIVMDEGYSNPSVIRKGYMAEDSAYVSLSEAESAMGRSGTSLLMVTGDESAVRRADSVFLVRDFKVRPLTVDRMESDAAVAVPKSRCPVARNVSFEKGRKDLSVSAPSVRTVEIGSERIDVPTAALFDVSQTRAVADAILAAREEMDGSRTLAEVCSRAVESLRTADSKEDGVLCAYHAYPRPVDVAAVLNRHPQMLMIRKS
;
A
#
# COMPACT_ATOMS: atom_id res chain seq x y z
N PHE A 1 8.26 -22.90 -36.00
CA PHE A 1 8.62 -21.58 -36.52
C PHE A 1 7.39 -20.80 -36.97
N ASP A 2 6.52 -21.39 -37.80
CA ASP A 2 5.32 -20.72 -38.34
C ASP A 2 4.38 -20.13 -37.27
N ARG A 3 4.14 -20.85 -36.17
CA ARG A 3 3.29 -20.36 -35.08
C ARG A 3 3.87 -19.12 -34.38
N ILE A 4 5.19 -19.06 -34.18
CA ILE A 4 5.86 -17.91 -33.57
C ILE A 4 5.81 -16.72 -34.52
N ALA A 5 6.13 -16.95 -35.80
CA ALA A 5 6.05 -15.90 -36.82
C ALA A 5 4.62 -15.32 -36.94
N GLY A 6 3.59 -16.17 -36.86
CA GLY A 6 2.19 -15.74 -36.82
C GLY A 6 1.89 -14.85 -35.62
N VAL A 7 2.26 -15.28 -34.40
CA VAL A 7 2.08 -14.44 -33.18
C VAL A 7 2.80 -13.11 -33.31
N VAL A 8 4.05 -13.09 -33.78
CA VAL A 8 4.80 -11.83 -33.99
C VAL A 8 4.08 -10.91 -34.98
N SER A 9 3.64 -11.46 -36.12
CA SER A 9 2.89 -10.69 -37.13
C SER A 9 1.58 -10.11 -36.57
N ASP A 10 0.90 -10.88 -35.72
CA ASP A 10 -0.43 -10.52 -35.19
C ASP A 10 -0.37 -9.65 -33.93
N SER A 11 0.76 -9.58 -33.22
CA SER A 11 0.85 -8.87 -31.93
C SER A 11 2.03 -7.91 -31.77
N MET A 12 3.06 -7.95 -32.60
CA MET A 12 4.23 -7.06 -32.48
C MET A 12 4.32 -6.03 -33.61
N LEU A 13 3.41 -6.08 -34.60
CA LEU A 13 3.34 -5.12 -35.69
C LEU A 13 2.19 -4.13 -35.47
N PHE A 14 2.46 -2.83 -35.58
CA PHE A 14 1.45 -1.78 -35.45
C PHE A 14 0.25 -1.99 -36.38
N SER A 15 0.49 -2.49 -37.59
CA SER A 15 -0.54 -2.78 -38.59
C SER A 15 -1.55 -3.85 -38.16
N ALA A 16 -1.23 -4.67 -37.15
CA ALA A 16 -2.15 -5.68 -36.62
C ALA A 16 -3.23 -5.07 -35.70
N TYR A 17 -3.03 -3.84 -35.22
CA TYR A 17 -3.92 -3.19 -34.26
C TYR A 17 -4.81 -2.14 -34.92
N LYS A 18 -6.04 -2.00 -34.38
CA LYS A 18 -6.86 -0.81 -34.64
C LYS A 18 -6.19 0.38 -33.94
N SER A 19 -5.71 1.35 -34.71
CA SER A 19 -4.93 2.48 -34.18
C SER A 19 -5.63 3.20 -33.02
N SER A 20 -6.95 3.40 -33.10
CA SER A 20 -7.73 4.02 -32.02
C SER A 20 -7.67 3.26 -30.70
N LYS A 21 -7.67 1.92 -30.73
CA LYS A 21 -7.55 1.11 -29.50
C LYS A 21 -6.16 1.18 -28.89
N MET A 22 -5.13 1.18 -29.73
CA MET A 22 -3.75 1.32 -29.26
C MET A 22 -3.53 2.69 -28.63
N TYR A 23 -3.92 3.77 -29.32
CA TYR A 23 -3.81 5.12 -28.77
C TYR A 23 -4.63 5.30 -27.50
N ASN A 24 -5.85 4.77 -27.43
CA ASN A 24 -6.64 4.81 -26.20
C ASN A 24 -5.91 4.14 -25.02
N HIS A 25 -5.24 3.00 -25.25
CA HIS A 25 -4.46 2.33 -24.22
C HIS A 25 -3.29 3.20 -23.73
N VAL A 26 -2.51 3.77 -24.64
CA VAL A 26 -1.38 4.65 -24.32
C VAL A 26 -1.85 5.92 -23.61
N PHE A 27 -2.86 6.61 -24.16
CA PHE A 27 -3.39 7.85 -23.61
C PHE A 27 -3.98 7.67 -22.20
N THR A 28 -4.67 6.56 -21.95
CA THR A 28 -5.18 6.25 -20.61
C THR A 28 -4.04 6.13 -19.60
N ALA A 29 -2.96 5.41 -19.94
CA ALA A 29 -1.81 5.27 -19.07
C ALA A 29 -1.10 6.62 -18.84
N GLU A 30 -0.81 7.37 -19.91
CA GLU A 30 -0.17 8.68 -19.82
C GLU A 30 -0.99 9.69 -19.00
N ASN A 31 -2.31 9.66 -19.11
CA ASN A 31 -3.20 10.49 -18.31
C ASN A 31 -3.18 10.08 -16.82
N ALA A 32 -3.19 8.78 -16.53
CA ALA A 32 -3.12 8.28 -15.16
C ALA A 32 -1.78 8.64 -14.49
N ASP A 33 -0.66 8.48 -15.21
CA ASP A 33 0.67 8.93 -14.78
C ASP A 33 0.70 10.44 -14.55
N PHE A 34 0.15 11.22 -15.47
CA PHE A 34 0.07 12.66 -15.31
C PHE A 34 -0.71 13.05 -14.04
N ILE A 35 -1.86 12.42 -13.78
CA ILE A 35 -2.62 12.66 -12.54
C ILE A 35 -1.76 12.31 -11.33
N ARG A 36 -1.11 11.14 -11.33
CA ARG A 36 -0.28 10.64 -10.22
C ARG A 36 0.85 11.62 -9.87
N ASP A 37 1.57 12.09 -10.87
CA ASP A 37 2.69 13.03 -10.71
C ASP A 37 2.25 14.40 -10.17
N ASN A 38 0.98 14.76 -10.37
CA ASN A 38 0.42 16.04 -9.95
C ASN A 38 -0.41 15.97 -8.65
N LEU A 39 -0.60 14.79 -8.05
CA LEU A 39 -1.33 14.64 -6.77
C LEU A 39 -0.68 15.47 -5.66
N GLU A 40 0.65 15.35 -5.51
CA GLU A 40 1.37 15.94 -4.39
C GLU A 40 1.32 17.48 -4.42
N ALA A 41 1.57 18.06 -5.60
CA ALA A 41 1.56 19.51 -5.82
C ALA A 41 0.17 20.13 -5.56
N ARG A 42 -0.89 19.33 -5.69
CA ARG A 42 -2.27 19.74 -5.42
C ARG A 42 -2.74 19.40 -4.00
N GLY A 43 -1.87 18.85 -3.15
CA GLY A 43 -2.20 18.50 -1.77
C GLY A 43 -3.06 17.24 -1.64
N PHE A 44 -3.05 16.36 -2.63
CA PHE A 44 -3.79 15.09 -2.65
C PHE A 44 -2.88 13.88 -2.44
N VAL A 45 -3.47 12.78 -1.98
CA VAL A 45 -2.85 11.44 -1.91
C VAL A 45 -3.50 10.43 -2.86
N ALA A 46 -4.70 10.74 -3.34
CA ALA A 46 -5.38 9.96 -4.35
C ALA A 46 -6.42 10.82 -5.10
N PHE A 47 -6.88 10.31 -6.24
CA PHE A 47 -7.92 10.89 -7.07
C PHE A 47 -8.84 9.78 -7.57
N VAL A 48 -10.16 10.01 -7.54
CA VAL A 48 -11.18 9.07 -8.01
C VAL A 48 -12.06 9.80 -9.04
N ALA A 49 -11.92 9.46 -10.32
CA ALA A 49 -12.70 10.10 -11.38
C ALA A 49 -14.21 9.82 -11.25
N GLU A 50 -15.05 10.83 -11.53
CA GLU A 50 -16.49 10.62 -11.67
C GLU A 50 -16.78 9.66 -12.83
N GLY A 51 -17.76 8.77 -12.63
CA GLY A 51 -18.09 7.72 -13.59
C GLY A 51 -17.31 6.41 -13.40
N SER A 52 -16.32 6.37 -12.49
CA SER A 52 -15.57 5.14 -12.20
C SER A 52 -16.48 4.00 -11.71
N VAL A 53 -16.24 2.78 -12.18
CA VAL A 53 -16.94 1.57 -11.73
C VAL A 53 -16.05 0.80 -10.76
N LEU A 54 -16.30 1.03 -9.47
CA LEU A 54 -15.47 0.51 -8.39
C LEU A 54 -15.76 -0.96 -8.04
N PRO A 55 -17.04 -1.42 -7.97
CA PRO A 55 -17.35 -2.80 -7.62
C PRO A 55 -16.84 -3.80 -8.64
N ARG A 56 -16.33 -4.93 -8.16
CA ARG A 56 -15.75 -6.00 -8.98
C ARG A 56 -16.63 -7.23 -8.98
N ARG A 57 -16.59 -7.99 -10.06
CA ARG A 57 -17.15 -9.34 -10.10
C ARG A 57 -16.25 -10.29 -9.31
N GLU A 58 -16.86 -11.26 -8.65
CA GLU A 58 -16.12 -12.22 -7.79
C GLU A 58 -15.28 -13.23 -8.59
N ASP A 59 -15.61 -13.47 -9.86
CA ASP A 59 -15.03 -14.55 -10.67
C ASP A 59 -13.74 -14.15 -11.39
N ASP A 60 -13.76 -13.01 -12.08
CA ASP A 60 -12.65 -12.56 -12.93
C ASP A 60 -12.10 -11.18 -12.52
N MET A 61 -12.60 -10.63 -11.42
CA MET A 61 -12.28 -9.28 -10.95
C MET A 61 -12.54 -8.18 -11.99
N ALA A 62 -13.34 -8.42 -13.04
CA ALA A 62 -13.74 -7.40 -14.01
C ALA A 62 -14.75 -6.40 -13.38
N PRO A 63 -14.97 -5.21 -13.97
CA PRO A 63 -15.95 -4.26 -13.45
C PRO A 63 -17.34 -4.89 -13.39
N MET A 64 -18.06 -4.60 -12.30
CA MET A 64 -19.42 -5.09 -12.09
C MET A 64 -20.39 -4.42 -13.07
N ILE A 65 -21.15 -5.24 -13.81
CA ILE A 65 -22.16 -4.77 -14.74
C ILE A 65 -23.34 -4.20 -13.97
N GLY A 66 -23.79 -2.99 -14.34
CA GLY A 66 -24.93 -2.33 -13.71
C GLY A 66 -24.64 -1.79 -12.31
N ALA A 67 -23.38 -1.73 -11.90
CA ALA A 67 -22.99 -1.03 -10.68
C ALA A 67 -23.21 0.49 -10.83
N GLU A 68 -23.58 1.13 -9.72
CA GLU A 68 -23.70 2.58 -9.66
C GLU A 68 -22.31 3.22 -9.87
N PRO A 69 -22.15 4.12 -10.85
CA PRO A 69 -20.89 4.82 -11.06
C PRO A 69 -20.55 5.74 -9.89
N PHE A 70 -19.25 5.87 -9.61
CA PHE A 70 -18.76 6.80 -8.61
C PHE A 70 -19.12 8.25 -8.95
N SER A 71 -19.52 9.02 -7.94
CA SER A 71 -19.73 10.46 -8.08
C SER A 71 -19.37 11.20 -6.80
N CYS A 72 -19.18 12.52 -6.88
CA CYS A 72 -18.93 13.33 -5.70
C CYS A 72 -19.73 14.64 -5.71
N ASP A 73 -20.00 15.21 -4.54
CA ASP A 73 -20.59 16.54 -4.45
C ASP A 73 -19.58 17.60 -4.93
N GLN A 74 -20.10 18.72 -5.45
CA GLN A 74 -19.28 19.82 -5.98
C GLN A 74 -18.23 20.32 -4.98
N ALA A 75 -18.52 20.27 -3.67
CA ALA A 75 -17.61 20.69 -2.62
C ALA A 75 -16.38 19.78 -2.44
N ALA A 76 -16.43 18.53 -2.93
CA ALA A 76 -15.31 17.60 -2.94
C ALA A 76 -14.68 17.44 -4.33
N SER A 77 -15.32 17.98 -5.36
CA SER A 77 -14.92 17.76 -6.75
C SER A 77 -13.72 18.64 -7.14
N THR A 78 -12.81 18.06 -7.92
CA THR A 78 -11.68 18.73 -8.56
C THR A 78 -11.53 18.20 -9.99
N GLU A 79 -10.64 18.80 -10.77
CA GLU A 79 -10.45 18.48 -12.18
C GLU A 79 -8.97 18.53 -12.56
N PHE A 80 -8.50 17.53 -13.32
CA PHE A 80 -7.15 17.47 -13.86
C PHE A 80 -7.18 17.73 -15.37
N GLU A 81 -6.44 18.73 -15.81
CA GLU A 81 -6.11 18.98 -17.22
C GLU A 81 -5.10 17.92 -17.65
N VAL A 82 -5.55 16.87 -18.33
CA VAL A 82 -4.71 15.74 -18.74
C VAL A 82 -4.09 15.96 -20.12
N PRO A 83 -2.93 15.33 -20.43
CA PRO A 83 -2.25 15.55 -21.71
C PRO A 83 -3.06 15.05 -22.92
N ASN A 84 -3.93 14.06 -22.74
CA ASN A 84 -4.69 13.46 -23.82
C ASN A 84 -6.21 13.51 -23.55
N GLY A 85 -6.93 14.35 -24.29
CA GLY A 85 -8.40 14.42 -24.24
C GLY A 85 -8.93 15.56 -23.37
N ASP A 86 -10.17 15.41 -22.92
CA ASP A 86 -10.82 16.41 -22.07
C ASP A 86 -10.36 16.29 -20.60
N PRO A 87 -10.46 17.37 -19.81
CA PRO A 87 -10.13 17.33 -18.40
C PRO A 87 -10.95 16.28 -17.64
N ILE A 88 -10.32 15.64 -16.65
CA ILE A 88 -10.93 14.57 -15.88
C ILE A 88 -11.38 15.12 -14.53
N ARG A 89 -12.69 15.14 -14.34
CA ARG A 89 -13.33 15.55 -13.08
C ARG A 89 -13.50 14.38 -12.13
N GLY A 90 -13.28 14.60 -10.84
CA GLY A 90 -13.31 13.56 -9.83
C GLY A 90 -13.23 14.11 -8.41
N TRP A 91 -13.07 13.20 -7.44
CA TRP A 91 -12.80 13.53 -6.06
C TRP A 91 -11.29 13.46 -5.79
N GLY A 92 -10.70 14.58 -5.39
CA GLY A 92 -9.33 14.63 -4.86
C GLY A 92 -9.32 14.30 -3.38
N ILE A 93 -8.67 13.20 -2.99
CA ILE A 93 -8.52 12.81 -1.58
C ILE A 93 -7.36 13.61 -0.98
N PRO A 94 -7.62 14.52 -0.02
CA PRO A 94 -6.58 15.40 0.54
C PRO A 94 -5.56 14.63 1.37
N LYS A 95 -4.39 15.23 1.57
CA LYS A 95 -3.45 14.81 2.62
C LYS A 95 -4.08 14.98 4.02
N GLY A 96 -3.70 14.13 4.97
CA GLY A 96 -4.16 14.17 6.37
C GLY A 96 -4.85 12.88 6.83
N PHE A 97 -5.63 12.96 7.90
CA PHE A 97 -6.51 11.88 8.36
C PHE A 97 -7.92 12.04 7.75
N ILE A 98 -8.26 11.12 6.85
CA ILE A 98 -9.52 11.08 6.11
C ILE A 98 -10.39 9.92 6.63
N ALA A 99 -11.56 10.25 7.19
CA ALA A 99 -12.54 9.25 7.61
C ALA A 99 -13.64 9.06 6.55
N LEU A 100 -13.83 7.82 6.12
CA LEU A 100 -14.94 7.40 5.27
C LEU A 100 -16.05 6.80 6.14
N VAL A 101 -17.17 7.52 6.23
CA VAL A 101 -18.33 7.16 7.04
C VAL A 101 -19.54 6.87 6.16
N GLY A 102 -20.56 6.24 6.72
CA GLY A 102 -21.82 5.99 6.03
C GLY A 102 -22.42 4.63 6.35
N PRO A 103 -23.64 4.35 5.89
CA PRO A 103 -24.33 3.13 6.26
C PRO A 103 -23.63 1.89 5.65
N SER A 104 -23.87 0.73 6.25
CA SER A 104 -23.33 -0.54 5.77
C SER A 104 -23.78 -0.83 4.34
N ARG A 105 -22.89 -1.44 3.53
CA ARG A 105 -23.17 -1.85 2.13
C ARG A 105 -23.41 -0.71 1.13
N HIS A 106 -22.91 0.50 1.42
CA HIS A 106 -22.96 1.64 0.48
C HIS A 106 -21.64 1.94 -0.26
N GLY A 107 -20.68 1.01 -0.22
CA GLY A 107 -19.47 1.10 -1.05
C GLY A 107 -18.21 1.67 -0.38
N LYS A 108 -18.19 1.87 0.95
CA LYS A 108 -17.01 2.38 1.68
C LYS A 108 -15.76 1.51 1.48
N SER A 109 -15.86 0.22 1.81
CA SER A 109 -14.75 -0.73 1.68
C SER A 109 -14.33 -0.89 0.23
N VAL A 110 -15.29 -0.98 -0.70
CA VAL A 110 -15.03 -1.04 -2.14
C VAL A 110 -14.28 0.20 -2.64
N LEU A 111 -14.62 1.39 -2.13
CA LEU A 111 -13.90 2.62 -2.45
C LEU A 111 -12.48 2.61 -1.87
N ALA A 112 -12.28 2.17 -0.64
CA ALA A 112 -10.96 2.03 -0.03
C ALA A 112 -10.08 1.03 -0.80
N ASP A 113 -10.65 -0.11 -1.21
CA ASP A 113 -9.97 -1.12 -2.02
C ASP A 113 -9.61 -0.58 -3.41
N ALA A 114 -10.49 0.20 -4.02
CA ALA A 114 -10.22 0.85 -5.32
C ALA A 114 -9.11 1.91 -5.20
N VAL A 115 -9.11 2.71 -4.13
CA VAL A 115 -8.03 3.66 -3.83
C VAL A 115 -6.72 2.90 -3.65
N PHE A 116 -6.70 1.77 -2.93
CA PHE A 116 -5.49 0.97 -2.79
C PHE A 116 -5.03 0.34 -4.12
N ALA A 117 -5.96 -0.12 -4.96
CA ALA A 117 -5.62 -0.65 -6.28
C ALA A 117 -5.02 0.42 -7.22
N GLY A 118 -5.41 1.69 -7.05
CA GLY A 118 -4.93 2.84 -7.83
C GLY A 118 -3.45 3.18 -7.68
N VAL A 119 -2.70 2.42 -6.87
CA VAL A 119 -1.22 2.45 -6.87
C VAL A 119 -0.63 1.95 -8.20
N TYR A 120 -1.42 1.22 -8.99
CA TYR A 120 -1.10 0.82 -10.35
C TYR A 120 -2.08 1.42 -11.35
N ASP A 121 -1.62 1.57 -12.59
CA ASP A 121 -2.51 1.91 -13.69
C ASP A 121 -3.43 0.74 -14.04
N HIS A 122 -4.63 1.09 -14.47
CA HIS A 122 -5.62 0.14 -14.94
C HIS A 122 -5.85 0.31 -16.44
N ILE A 123 -6.11 -0.81 -17.12
CA ILE A 123 -6.36 -0.81 -18.56
C ILE A 123 -7.66 -0.06 -18.90
N PRO A 124 -7.80 0.49 -20.12
CA PRO A 124 -9.05 1.13 -20.52
C PRO A 124 -10.25 0.18 -20.41
N GLY A 125 -11.34 0.66 -19.81
CA GLY A 125 -12.55 -0.13 -19.58
C GLY A 125 -12.50 -1.02 -18.34
N ASP A 126 -11.45 -0.92 -17.51
CA ASP A 126 -11.44 -1.53 -16.18
C ASP A 126 -12.49 -0.87 -15.26
N GLY A 127 -12.84 0.40 -15.49
CA GLY A 127 -13.69 1.20 -14.63
C GLY A 127 -12.92 1.93 -13.53
N ARG A 128 -11.62 1.63 -13.34
CA ARG A 128 -10.73 2.30 -12.37
C ARG A 128 -9.52 2.95 -13.04
N GLU A 129 -9.50 3.09 -14.37
CA GLU A 129 -8.40 3.69 -15.13
C GLU A 129 -7.96 5.07 -14.62
N TYR A 130 -8.86 5.82 -13.98
CA TYR A 130 -8.57 7.12 -13.37
C TYR A 130 -8.89 7.15 -11.87
N VAL A 131 -8.74 5.99 -11.21
CA VAL A 131 -8.57 5.88 -9.76
C VAL A 131 -7.08 5.79 -9.50
N VAL A 132 -6.48 6.91 -9.14
CA VAL A 132 -5.02 7.09 -9.10
C VAL A 132 -4.60 7.45 -7.69
N THR A 133 -3.62 6.72 -7.15
CA THR A 133 -3.13 6.88 -5.78
C THR A 133 -1.62 7.05 -5.79
N VAL A 134 -1.08 7.71 -4.76
CA VAL A 134 0.37 7.75 -4.54
C VAL A 134 0.96 6.33 -4.58
N PRO A 135 2.05 6.09 -5.34
CA PRO A 135 2.53 4.75 -5.68
C PRO A 135 2.92 3.89 -4.46
N ASP A 136 3.30 4.53 -3.37
CA ASP A 136 3.79 3.96 -2.11
C ASP A 136 2.68 3.72 -1.08
N ALA A 137 1.40 3.91 -1.43
CA ALA A 137 0.31 3.62 -0.52
C ALA A 137 0.27 2.14 -0.10
N VAL A 138 -0.09 1.89 1.16
CA VAL A 138 -0.20 0.55 1.73
C VAL A 138 -1.57 0.32 2.34
N TYR A 139 -2.03 -0.92 2.31
CA TYR A 139 -3.21 -1.35 3.05
C TYR A 139 -2.77 -2.07 4.32
N VAL A 140 -3.37 -1.72 5.46
CA VAL A 140 -3.08 -2.35 6.76
C VAL A 140 -4.33 -3.03 7.30
N MET A 141 -4.14 -4.25 7.82
CA MET A 141 -5.16 -5.04 8.52
C MET A 141 -4.51 -5.89 9.61
N ALA A 142 -5.34 -6.53 10.44
CA ALA A 142 -4.88 -7.50 11.44
C ALA A 142 -4.11 -8.68 10.82
N GLU A 143 -2.90 -8.92 11.32
CA GLU A 143 -2.03 -10.05 10.94
C GLU A 143 -1.54 -10.77 12.20
N GLU A 144 -2.48 -11.30 12.98
CA GLU A 144 -2.18 -12.03 14.21
C GLU A 144 -1.23 -13.21 13.94
N GLY A 145 -0.24 -13.38 14.81
CA GLY A 145 0.77 -14.43 14.71
C GLY A 145 2.01 -14.07 13.89
N ARG A 146 2.03 -12.96 13.14
CA ARG A 146 3.25 -12.55 12.42
C ARG A 146 4.39 -12.18 13.39
N PRO A 147 5.66 -12.37 13.02
CA PRO A 147 6.77 -11.85 13.81
C PRO A 147 6.90 -10.33 13.66
N ILE A 148 7.43 -9.69 14.70
CA ILE A 148 7.83 -8.28 14.73
C ILE A 148 9.29 -8.19 15.19
N ARG A 149 10.11 -7.42 14.46
CA ARG A 149 11.57 -7.33 14.66
C ARG A 149 12.02 -5.90 14.94
N SER A 150 12.20 -5.56 16.20
CA SER A 150 12.73 -4.27 16.69
C SER A 150 11.99 -3.04 16.15
N ALA A 151 10.67 -3.15 15.93
CA ALA A 151 9.86 -2.07 15.38
C ALA A 151 9.72 -0.90 16.38
N ASP A 152 9.69 0.33 15.89
CA ASP A 152 9.40 1.50 16.74
C ASP A 152 7.89 1.67 16.93
N MET A 153 7.37 1.17 18.02
CA MET A 153 5.95 1.29 18.37
C MET A 153 5.73 2.38 19.41
N SER A 154 6.71 3.27 19.66
CA SER A 154 6.59 4.36 20.64
C SER A 154 5.45 5.33 20.33
N ALA A 155 4.98 5.34 19.08
CA ALA A 155 3.82 6.10 18.67
C ALA A 155 2.48 5.54 19.20
N PHE A 156 2.42 4.23 19.42
CA PHE A 156 1.18 3.49 19.64
C PHE A 156 1.16 2.75 20.96
N ILE A 157 2.32 2.57 21.61
CA ILE A 157 2.48 1.85 22.86
C ILE A 157 3.18 2.76 23.87
N LEU A 158 2.51 2.99 25.00
CA LEU A 158 3.06 3.70 26.15
C LEU A 158 4.11 2.82 26.87
N PRO A 159 5.21 3.40 27.37
CA PRO A 159 6.20 2.65 28.14
C PRO A 159 5.58 1.99 29.37
N ALA A 160 5.90 0.71 29.58
CA ALA A 160 5.50 -0.06 30.76
C ALA A 160 6.67 -0.95 31.23
N PRO A 161 6.69 -1.38 32.51
CA PRO A 161 7.74 -2.27 33.00
C PRO A 161 7.87 -3.54 32.13
N GLY A 162 9.05 -3.75 31.54
CA GLY A 162 9.32 -4.89 30.65
C GLY A 162 8.87 -4.71 29.20
N VAL A 163 8.30 -3.56 28.83
CA VAL A 163 7.94 -3.21 27.45
C VAL A 163 8.84 -2.07 26.99
N GLU A 164 9.60 -2.28 25.91
CA GLU A 164 10.39 -1.25 25.24
C GLU A 164 9.74 -0.91 23.89
N PRO A 165 8.82 0.08 23.82
CA PRO A 165 8.11 0.41 22.58
C PRO A 165 9.05 0.79 21.43
N SER A 166 10.20 1.39 21.75
CA SER A 166 11.17 1.78 20.73
C SER A 166 11.91 0.61 20.09
N LYS A 167 11.82 -0.62 20.62
CA LYS A 167 12.45 -1.81 20.03
C LYS A 167 11.53 -3.01 20.21
N PHE A 168 10.26 -2.83 19.86
CA PHE A 168 9.26 -3.85 20.10
C PHE A 168 9.56 -5.10 19.28
N GLU A 169 9.54 -6.26 19.95
CA GLU A 169 9.81 -7.57 19.36
C GLU A 169 8.75 -8.57 19.80
N SER A 170 8.32 -9.41 18.86
CA SER A 170 7.47 -10.55 19.16
C SER A 170 7.70 -11.65 18.13
N ALA A 171 7.74 -12.91 18.57
CA ALA A 171 7.74 -14.06 17.66
C ALA A 171 6.33 -14.35 17.10
N SER A 172 5.28 -13.90 17.81
CA SER A 172 3.87 -14.10 17.47
C SER A 172 3.08 -12.91 17.98
N ALA A 173 2.84 -11.92 17.13
CA ALA A 173 2.14 -10.70 17.49
C ALA A 173 0.65 -10.95 17.81
N SER A 174 0.11 -10.22 18.79
CA SER A 174 -1.34 -10.08 18.93
C SER A 174 -1.91 -9.25 17.78
N SER A 175 -3.22 -9.34 17.53
CA SER A 175 -3.91 -8.54 16.51
C SER A 175 -3.56 -7.03 16.55
N PRO A 176 -3.72 -6.27 17.66
CA PRO A 176 -3.40 -4.84 17.66
C PRO A 176 -1.89 -4.58 17.50
N ALA A 177 -1.03 -5.43 18.07
CA ALA A 177 0.42 -5.27 17.93
C ALA A 177 0.87 -5.46 16.47
N SER A 178 0.26 -6.41 15.75
CA SER A 178 0.57 -6.69 14.34
C SER A 178 0.25 -5.49 13.43
N GLU A 179 -0.86 -4.81 13.69
CA GLU A 179 -1.33 -3.63 12.95
C GLU A 179 -0.51 -2.39 13.27
N PHE A 180 -0.30 -2.08 14.54
CA PHE A 180 0.56 -0.96 14.93
C PHE A 180 1.98 -1.13 14.41
N ALA A 181 2.52 -2.35 14.41
CA ALA A 181 3.80 -2.63 13.79
C ALA A 181 3.74 -2.44 12.27
N ALA A 182 2.67 -2.86 11.59
CA ALA A 182 2.52 -2.67 10.14
C ALA A 182 2.43 -1.19 9.76
N VAL A 183 1.73 -0.36 10.55
CA VAL A 183 1.69 1.10 10.37
C VAL A 183 3.08 1.71 10.57
N SER A 184 3.76 1.36 11.66
CA SER A 184 5.12 1.85 11.93
C SER A 184 6.11 1.48 10.82
N GLU A 185 6.05 0.23 10.37
CA GLU A 185 6.86 -0.31 9.26
C GLU A 185 6.58 0.38 7.93
N ALA A 186 5.31 0.72 7.66
CA ALA A 186 4.93 1.45 6.46
C ALA A 186 5.43 2.90 6.48
N MET A 187 5.31 3.58 7.62
CA MET A 187 5.86 4.93 7.81
C MET A 187 7.37 4.92 7.66
N GLU A 188 8.06 3.94 8.24
CA GLU A 188 9.50 3.75 8.09
C GLU A 188 9.92 3.50 6.64
N ALA A 189 9.13 2.72 5.89
CA ALA A 189 9.35 2.46 4.47
C ALA A 189 9.02 3.67 3.57
N GLY A 190 8.51 4.77 4.15
CA GLY A 190 8.24 6.03 3.46
C GLY A 190 6.87 6.11 2.81
N SER A 191 5.89 5.31 3.24
CA SER A 191 4.52 5.39 2.70
C SER A 191 3.88 6.75 2.96
N ARG A 192 3.35 7.37 1.89
CA ARG A 192 2.57 8.62 1.96
C ARG A 192 1.09 8.40 2.30
N LEU A 193 0.57 7.18 2.17
CA LEU A 193 -0.83 6.87 2.46
C LEU A 193 -0.98 5.47 3.05
N ILE A 194 -1.64 5.40 4.19
CA ILE A 194 -2.10 4.16 4.79
C ILE A 194 -3.63 4.07 4.61
N VAL A 195 -4.10 2.97 4.05
CA VAL A 195 -5.53 2.65 3.88
C VAL A 195 -5.91 1.58 4.89
N MET A 196 -7.00 1.79 5.61
CA MET A 196 -7.51 0.85 6.62
C MET A 196 -9.03 0.79 6.62
N ASP A 197 -9.57 -0.36 7.00
CA ASP A 197 -11.00 -0.56 7.22
C ASP A 197 -11.23 -1.16 8.60
N GLU A 198 -12.10 -0.51 9.39
CA GLU A 198 -12.50 -0.98 10.71
C GLU A 198 -13.01 -2.42 10.70
N GLY A 199 -13.60 -2.89 9.60
CA GLY A 199 -14.06 -4.28 9.44
C GLY A 199 -12.92 -5.33 9.44
N TYR A 200 -11.68 -4.92 9.20
CA TYR A 200 -10.49 -5.78 9.19
C TYR A 200 -9.44 -5.39 10.23
N SER A 201 -9.78 -4.44 11.11
CA SER A 201 -8.86 -3.85 12.09
C SER A 201 -9.25 -4.22 13.52
N ASN A 202 -8.28 -4.24 14.42
CA ASN A 202 -8.55 -4.40 15.83
C ASN A 202 -9.23 -3.13 16.39
N PRO A 203 -10.27 -3.24 17.24
CA PRO A 203 -10.92 -2.07 17.82
C PRO A 203 -9.97 -1.12 18.55
N SER A 204 -8.93 -1.64 19.22
CA SER A 204 -7.94 -0.82 19.94
C SER A 204 -7.03 0.02 19.02
N VAL A 205 -6.93 -0.37 17.74
CA VAL A 205 -6.18 0.39 16.72
C VAL A 205 -7.01 1.59 16.24
N ILE A 206 -8.33 1.44 16.20
CA ILE A 206 -9.26 2.49 15.75
C ILE A 206 -9.56 3.48 16.87
N ARG A 207 -9.74 3.01 18.10
CA ARG A 207 -10.19 3.83 19.24
C ARG A 207 -9.74 3.29 20.59
N LYS A 208 -9.81 4.13 21.62
CA LYS A 208 -9.73 3.68 23.01
C LYS A 208 -11.01 2.96 23.47
N GLY A 209 -10.81 2.00 24.38
CA GLY A 209 -11.89 1.32 25.08
C GLY A 209 -12.58 2.21 26.11
N TYR A 210 -13.81 1.85 26.49
CA TYR A 210 -14.52 2.52 27.58
C TYR A 210 -13.82 2.21 28.93
N MET A 211 -13.57 3.24 29.74
CA MET A 211 -12.80 3.16 31.00
C MET A 211 -11.40 2.54 30.83
N ALA A 212 -10.79 2.73 29.66
CA ALA A 212 -9.45 2.23 29.34
C ALA A 212 -8.41 3.36 29.35
N GLU A 213 -8.53 4.30 30.31
CA GLU A 213 -7.62 5.44 30.46
C GLU A 213 -6.18 4.97 30.73
N ASP A 214 -6.04 3.83 31.43
CA ASP A 214 -4.76 3.15 31.69
C ASP A 214 -4.31 2.20 30.55
N SER A 215 -4.98 2.24 29.39
CA SER A 215 -4.58 1.43 28.23
C SER A 215 -3.15 1.78 27.82
N ALA A 216 -2.32 0.75 27.65
CA ALA A 216 -0.99 0.92 27.10
C ALA A 216 -1.02 1.34 25.62
N TYR A 217 -2.15 1.23 24.93
CA TYR A 217 -2.28 1.61 23.52
C TYR A 217 -2.79 3.04 23.31
N VAL A 218 -2.17 3.72 22.36
CA VAL A 218 -2.64 4.97 21.72
C VAL A 218 -3.19 4.59 20.36
N SER A 219 -4.48 4.85 20.10
CA SER A 219 -5.10 4.47 18.83
C SER A 219 -4.55 5.30 17.66
N LEU A 220 -4.71 4.83 16.42
CA LEU A 220 -4.27 5.58 15.23
C LEU A 220 -4.98 6.92 15.11
N SER A 221 -6.26 6.94 15.46
CA SER A 221 -7.04 8.17 15.57
C SER A 221 -6.54 9.09 16.68
N GLU A 222 -5.69 8.68 17.62
CA GLU A 222 -5.04 9.62 18.54
C GLU A 222 -3.65 10.02 18.03
N ALA A 223 -3.06 9.18 17.18
CA ALA A 223 -1.71 9.32 16.65
C ALA A 223 -1.64 10.09 15.32
N GLU A 224 -2.76 10.64 14.81
CA GLU A 224 -2.77 11.29 13.48
C GLU A 224 -1.72 12.39 13.34
N SER A 225 -1.46 13.13 14.43
CA SER A 225 -0.48 14.21 14.44
C SER A 225 0.94 13.72 14.14
N ALA A 226 1.34 12.53 14.61
CA ALA A 226 2.65 11.97 14.25
C ALA A 226 2.68 11.41 12.84
N MET A 227 1.58 10.79 12.39
CA MET A 227 1.47 10.34 11.01
C MET A 227 1.64 11.52 10.06
N GLY A 228 0.94 12.63 10.29
CA GLY A 228 1.11 13.87 9.53
C GLY A 228 2.52 14.42 9.57
N ARG A 229 3.20 14.44 10.73
CA ARG A 229 4.62 14.87 10.85
C ARG A 229 5.59 14.00 10.07
N SER A 230 5.28 12.72 9.88
CA SER A 230 6.06 11.81 9.04
C SER A 230 5.77 11.94 7.54
N GLY A 231 4.79 12.77 7.15
CA GLY A 231 4.32 12.88 5.77
C GLY A 231 3.33 11.78 5.35
N THR A 232 2.83 10.98 6.30
CA THR A 232 1.91 9.86 6.05
C THR A 232 0.47 10.28 6.29
N SER A 233 -0.38 10.15 5.28
CA SER A 233 -1.83 10.32 5.41
C SER A 233 -2.52 9.00 5.80
N LEU A 234 -3.71 9.09 6.37
CA LEU A 234 -4.51 7.94 6.79
C LEU A 234 -5.91 8.02 6.16
N LEU A 235 -6.26 7.06 5.32
CA LEU A 235 -7.63 6.87 4.84
C LEU A 235 -8.27 5.71 5.61
N MET A 236 -9.25 6.01 6.47
CA MET A 236 -9.89 5.02 7.33
C MET A 236 -11.38 4.89 7.02
N VAL A 237 -11.83 3.69 6.68
CA VAL A 237 -13.26 3.35 6.75
C VAL A 237 -13.61 3.08 8.20
N THR A 238 -14.47 3.91 8.79
CA THR A 238 -14.87 3.75 10.18
C THR A 238 -16.27 4.29 10.46
N GLY A 239 -16.95 3.68 11.43
CA GLY A 239 -18.17 4.19 12.04
C GLY A 239 -17.96 4.71 13.46
N ASP A 240 -16.73 4.70 13.98
CA ASP A 240 -16.43 5.12 15.34
C ASP A 240 -16.43 6.65 15.47
N GLU A 241 -17.26 7.17 16.39
CA GLU A 241 -17.39 8.61 16.60
C GLU A 241 -16.06 9.26 17.04
N SER A 242 -15.27 8.57 17.88
CA SER A 242 -14.04 9.14 18.42
C SER A 242 -12.96 9.28 17.34
N ALA A 243 -12.88 8.33 16.40
CA ALA A 243 -12.02 8.41 15.25
C ALA A 243 -12.50 9.49 14.26
N VAL A 244 -13.81 9.51 13.96
CA VAL A 244 -14.41 10.48 13.03
C VAL A 244 -14.20 11.92 13.49
N ARG A 245 -14.33 12.20 14.78
CA ARG A 245 -14.15 13.56 15.33
C ARG A 245 -12.69 14.02 15.32
N ARG A 246 -11.71 13.13 15.16
CA ARG A 246 -10.29 13.50 15.06
C ARG A 246 -9.79 13.61 13.62
N ALA A 247 -10.58 13.15 12.64
CA ALA A 247 -10.24 13.26 11.24
C ALA A 247 -10.13 14.72 10.75
N ASP A 248 -9.12 14.98 9.93
CA ASP A 248 -8.96 16.22 9.17
C ASP A 248 -10.08 16.38 8.15
N SER A 249 -10.62 15.30 7.59
CA SER A 249 -11.76 15.38 6.68
C SER A 249 -12.64 14.17 6.81
N VAL A 250 -13.94 14.40 6.85
CA VAL A 250 -14.95 13.34 6.97
C VAL A 250 -15.79 13.33 5.71
N PHE A 251 -15.89 12.17 5.08
CA PHE A 251 -16.65 11.98 3.86
C PHE A 251 -17.71 10.91 4.07
N LEU A 252 -18.97 11.28 3.85
CA LEU A 252 -20.09 10.36 3.78
C LEU A 252 -20.05 9.66 2.42
N VAL A 253 -20.00 8.33 2.45
CA VAL A 253 -20.20 7.49 1.27
C VAL A 253 -21.60 6.88 1.35
N ARG A 254 -22.43 7.19 0.36
CA ARG A 254 -23.75 6.58 0.17
C ARG A 254 -23.93 6.26 -1.31
N ASP A 255 -24.17 4.99 -1.64
CA ASP A 255 -24.41 4.54 -3.02
C ASP A 255 -23.29 4.99 -3.98
N PHE A 256 -22.02 4.81 -3.57
CA PHE A 256 -20.83 5.26 -4.30
C PHE A 256 -20.75 6.77 -4.58
N LYS A 257 -21.60 7.56 -3.92
CA LYS A 257 -21.51 9.01 -3.91
C LYS A 257 -20.80 9.51 -2.66
N VAL A 258 -19.78 10.34 -2.86
CA VAL A 258 -19.00 10.99 -1.80
C VAL A 258 -19.51 12.39 -1.52
N ARG A 259 -19.77 12.68 -0.24
CA ARG A 259 -20.16 14.01 0.24
C ARG A 259 -19.31 14.41 1.46
N PRO A 260 -18.67 15.59 1.47
CA PRO A 260 -17.97 16.06 2.64
C PRO A 260 -18.96 16.38 3.77
N LEU A 261 -18.57 16.09 5.00
CA LEU A 261 -19.31 16.41 6.21
C LEU A 261 -18.51 17.36 7.10
N THR A 262 -19.23 18.28 7.75
CA THR A 262 -18.69 19.04 8.87
C THR A 262 -18.95 18.25 10.15
N VAL A 263 -17.89 18.00 10.92
CA VAL A 263 -17.97 17.36 12.24
C VAL A 263 -17.37 18.28 13.30
N ASP A 264 -17.89 18.19 14.51
CA ASP A 264 -17.30 18.87 15.66
C ASP A 264 -15.99 18.17 16.05
N ARG A 265 -14.86 18.81 15.75
CA ARG A 265 -13.54 18.20 15.87
C ARG A 265 -13.11 18.09 17.32
N MET A 266 -12.44 17.00 17.63
CA MET A 266 -11.75 16.76 18.89
C MET A 266 -10.25 16.79 18.61
N GLU A 267 -9.50 17.56 19.39
CA GLU A 267 -8.05 17.55 19.29
C GLU A 267 -7.45 16.33 20.00
N SER A 268 -6.28 15.89 19.53
CA SER A 268 -5.46 14.90 20.20
C SER A 268 -4.22 15.58 20.77
N ASP A 269 -4.07 15.53 22.09
CA ASP A 269 -2.87 16.01 22.79
C ASP A 269 -1.75 14.95 22.82
N ALA A 270 -1.92 13.82 22.12
CA ALA A 270 -0.96 12.74 22.15
C ALA A 270 0.37 13.19 21.51
N ALA A 271 1.41 13.31 22.32
CA ALA A 271 2.76 13.54 21.86
C ALA A 271 3.30 12.25 21.23
N VAL A 272 3.08 12.10 19.93
CA VAL A 272 3.45 10.88 19.21
C VAL A 272 4.78 11.08 18.45
N ALA A 273 5.67 10.09 18.57
CA ALA A 273 6.99 10.09 17.96
C ALA A 273 6.96 9.53 16.53
N VAL A 274 7.81 10.05 15.64
CA VAL A 274 8.03 9.44 14.33
C VAL A 274 8.85 8.16 14.51
N PRO A 275 8.47 7.03 13.90
CA PRO A 275 9.24 5.80 13.96
C PRO A 275 10.69 5.99 13.50
N LYS A 276 11.64 5.48 14.28
CA LYS A 276 13.06 5.51 13.90
C LYS A 276 13.36 4.41 12.89
N SER A 277 14.13 4.76 11.85
CA SER A 277 14.56 3.81 10.83
C SER A 277 15.50 2.73 11.38
N ARG A 278 15.29 1.51 10.92
CA ARG A 278 16.06 0.30 11.20
C ARG A 278 16.95 -0.03 10.00
N CYS A 279 18.05 -0.70 10.29
CA CYS A 279 19.02 -1.19 9.31
C CYS A 279 19.02 -2.73 9.35
N PRO A 280 18.66 -3.41 8.25
CA PRO A 280 18.59 -4.87 8.22
C PRO A 280 19.99 -5.51 8.21
N VAL A 281 20.10 -6.67 8.86
CA VAL A 281 21.31 -7.50 8.89
C VAL A 281 20.97 -8.94 8.47
N ALA A 282 21.43 -9.36 7.29
CA ALA A 282 21.12 -10.66 6.71
C ALA A 282 21.88 -11.84 7.34
N ARG A 283 22.90 -11.58 8.18
CA ARG A 283 23.78 -12.63 8.74
C ARG A 283 23.02 -13.74 9.48
N ASN A 284 21.87 -13.43 10.07
CA ASN A 284 21.05 -14.38 10.82
C ASN A 284 19.97 -15.06 9.98
N VAL A 285 19.80 -14.64 8.72
CA VAL A 285 18.78 -15.18 7.81
C VAL A 285 19.35 -16.39 7.08
N SER A 286 18.72 -17.54 7.27
CA SER A 286 19.01 -18.74 6.48
C SER A 286 18.31 -18.66 5.12
N PHE A 287 19.11 -18.68 4.06
CA PHE A 287 18.61 -18.79 2.69
C PHE A 287 18.64 -20.24 2.17
N GLU A 288 19.01 -21.20 3.02
CA GLU A 288 19.19 -22.59 2.63
C GLU A 288 17.84 -23.33 2.55
N LYS A 289 17.64 -24.12 1.49
CA LYS A 289 16.48 -25.00 1.34
C LYS A 289 16.90 -26.34 0.75
N GLY A 290 16.94 -27.37 1.60
CA GLY A 290 17.34 -28.72 1.19
C GLY A 290 18.80 -28.78 0.75
N ARG A 291 19.05 -28.89 -0.56
CA ARG A 291 20.41 -28.91 -1.14
C ARG A 291 20.85 -27.59 -1.77
N LYS A 292 20.00 -26.57 -1.74
CA LYS A 292 20.30 -25.24 -2.29
C LYS A 292 20.76 -24.33 -1.15
N ASP A 293 21.97 -23.80 -1.26
CA ASP A 293 22.55 -22.87 -0.28
C ASP A 293 21.89 -21.47 -0.35
N LEU A 294 21.30 -21.15 -1.51
CA LEU A 294 20.58 -19.90 -1.76
C LEU A 294 19.26 -20.21 -2.48
N SER A 295 18.15 -20.05 -1.78
CA SER A 295 16.81 -20.31 -2.30
C SER A 295 15.87 -19.20 -1.88
N VAL A 296 15.45 -18.38 -2.85
CA VAL A 296 14.32 -17.46 -2.69
C VAL A 296 13.35 -17.71 -3.86
N SER A 297 12.06 -17.81 -3.56
CA SER A 297 11.05 -18.10 -4.59
C SER A 297 9.69 -17.53 -4.25
N ALA A 298 8.82 -17.43 -5.26
CA ALA A 298 7.44 -16.94 -5.12
C ALA A 298 6.46 -18.06 -5.52
N PRO A 299 5.98 -18.89 -4.57
CA PRO A 299 5.04 -19.97 -4.88
C PRO A 299 3.66 -19.48 -5.31
N SER A 300 3.23 -18.31 -4.86
CA SER A 300 1.93 -17.71 -5.18
C SER A 300 1.98 -16.20 -5.06
N VAL A 301 0.90 -15.53 -5.50
CA VAL A 301 0.68 -14.12 -5.20
C VAL A 301 0.78 -13.89 -3.69
N ARG A 302 1.50 -12.84 -3.27
CA ARG A 302 1.66 -12.43 -1.86
C ARG A 302 2.34 -13.45 -0.94
N THR A 303 2.99 -14.47 -1.48
CA THR A 303 3.79 -15.41 -0.69
C THR A 303 5.19 -15.48 -1.26
N VAL A 304 6.19 -15.26 -0.40
CA VAL A 304 7.61 -15.45 -0.72
C VAL A 304 8.19 -16.50 0.20
N GLU A 305 9.03 -17.38 -0.33
CA GLU A 305 9.83 -18.30 0.46
C GLU A 305 11.29 -17.87 0.45
N ILE A 306 11.89 -17.77 1.64
CA ILE A 306 13.30 -17.46 1.84
C ILE A 306 13.91 -18.61 2.64
N GLY A 307 14.79 -19.39 2.02
CA GLY A 307 15.26 -20.65 2.59
C GLY A 307 14.09 -21.59 2.89
N SER A 308 13.97 -22.02 4.15
CA SER A 308 12.86 -22.82 4.64
C SER A 308 11.65 -22.02 5.11
N GLU A 309 11.77 -20.69 5.24
CA GLU A 309 10.73 -19.83 5.79
C GLU A 309 9.74 -19.43 4.70
N ARG A 310 8.44 -19.57 4.99
CA ARG A 310 7.34 -19.09 4.15
C ARG A 310 6.79 -17.80 4.74
N ILE A 311 6.69 -16.76 3.92
CA ILE A 311 6.33 -15.41 4.34
C ILE A 311 5.14 -14.95 3.51
N ASP A 312 4.02 -14.75 4.19
CA ASP A 312 2.78 -14.27 3.60
C ASP A 312 2.62 -12.76 3.89
N VAL A 313 2.30 -11.97 2.86
CA VAL A 313 2.07 -10.51 2.91
C VAL A 313 0.66 -10.20 2.40
N PRO A 314 -0.39 -10.50 3.17
CA PRO A 314 -1.77 -10.56 2.69
C PRO A 314 -2.29 -9.23 2.13
N THR A 315 -1.74 -8.10 2.57
CA THR A 315 -2.14 -6.75 2.14
C THR A 315 -1.14 -6.03 1.24
N ALA A 316 -0.03 -6.66 0.87
CA ALA A 316 0.91 -6.05 -0.09
C ALA A 316 0.22 -5.87 -1.46
N ALA A 317 0.59 -4.84 -2.22
CA ALA A 317 0.04 -4.60 -3.55
C ALA A 317 0.72 -5.49 -4.59
N LEU A 318 0.71 -6.78 -4.32
CA LEU A 318 1.11 -7.84 -5.23
C LEU A 318 -0.20 -8.45 -5.73
N PHE A 319 -0.59 -8.10 -6.94
CA PHE A 319 -1.80 -8.59 -7.62
C PHE A 319 -1.48 -9.68 -8.64
N ASP A 320 -0.22 -9.77 -9.08
CA ASP A 320 0.27 -10.81 -9.98
C ASP A 320 1.49 -11.54 -9.40
N VAL A 321 1.64 -12.83 -9.73
CA VAL A 321 2.76 -13.65 -9.26
C VAL A 321 4.10 -13.14 -9.81
N SER A 322 4.11 -12.50 -10.98
CA SER A 322 5.29 -11.86 -11.56
C SER A 322 5.85 -10.74 -10.67
N GLN A 323 4.99 -9.98 -9.98
CA GLN A 323 5.41 -8.99 -8.99
C GLN A 323 6.05 -9.68 -7.79
N THR A 324 5.44 -10.78 -7.32
CA THR A 324 5.95 -11.54 -6.18
C THR A 324 7.31 -12.20 -6.50
N ARG A 325 7.51 -12.67 -7.74
CA ARG A 325 8.81 -13.15 -8.23
C ARG A 325 9.85 -12.05 -8.25
N ALA A 326 9.49 -10.87 -8.73
CA ALA A 326 10.41 -9.75 -8.72
C ALA A 326 10.76 -9.29 -7.29
N VAL A 327 9.84 -9.43 -6.32
CA VAL A 327 10.17 -9.26 -4.88
C VAL A 327 11.19 -10.29 -4.42
N ALA A 328 11.03 -11.57 -4.77
CA ALA A 328 12.01 -12.61 -4.44
C ALA A 328 13.42 -12.28 -4.96
N ASP A 329 13.51 -11.80 -6.20
CA ASP A 329 14.79 -11.39 -6.80
C ASP A 329 15.34 -10.10 -6.17
N ALA A 330 14.48 -9.16 -5.81
CA ALA A 330 14.88 -7.95 -5.09
C ALA A 330 15.47 -8.31 -3.72
N ILE A 331 14.94 -9.32 -3.04
CA ILE A 331 15.49 -9.79 -1.75
C ILE A 331 16.87 -10.41 -1.92
N LEU A 332 17.10 -11.16 -3.01
CA LEU A 332 18.43 -11.66 -3.34
C LEU A 332 19.43 -10.51 -3.59
N ALA A 333 19.01 -9.48 -4.34
CA ALA A 333 19.84 -8.29 -4.55
C ALA A 333 20.09 -7.50 -3.26
N ALA A 334 19.07 -7.38 -2.40
CA ALA A 334 19.15 -6.68 -1.13
C ALA A 334 20.11 -7.35 -0.14
N ARG A 335 20.24 -8.69 -0.19
CA ARG A 335 21.04 -9.49 0.76
C ARG A 335 22.44 -8.95 1.01
N GLU A 336 23.14 -8.54 -0.04
CA GLU A 336 24.52 -8.04 0.05
C GLU A 336 24.60 -6.63 0.66
N GLU A 337 23.49 -5.87 0.67
CA GLU A 337 23.41 -4.55 1.30
C GLU A 337 22.81 -4.58 2.71
N MET A 338 22.28 -5.73 3.15
CA MET A 338 21.77 -5.96 4.50
C MET A 338 22.91 -6.22 5.50
N ASP A 339 23.82 -5.26 5.66
CA ASP A 339 24.98 -5.30 6.57
C ASP A 339 24.83 -4.39 7.81
N GLY A 340 23.66 -3.76 7.96
CA GLY A 340 23.38 -2.80 9.04
C GLY A 340 23.87 -1.37 8.76
N SER A 341 24.45 -1.08 7.60
CA SER A 341 24.96 0.26 7.24
C SER A 341 23.93 1.18 6.58
N ARG A 342 22.81 0.64 6.09
CA ARG A 342 21.74 1.36 5.37
C ARG A 342 20.39 1.08 6.00
N THR A 343 19.48 2.04 5.88
CA THR A 343 18.10 1.83 6.34
C THR A 343 17.38 0.79 5.48
N LEU A 344 16.36 0.14 6.04
CA LEU A 344 15.53 -0.82 5.30
C LEU A 344 14.96 -0.21 4.01
N ALA A 345 14.47 1.03 4.09
CA ALA A 345 13.93 1.76 2.94
C ALA A 345 14.97 1.97 1.83
N GLU A 346 16.21 2.34 2.20
CA GLU A 346 17.32 2.51 1.25
C GLU A 346 17.69 1.17 0.58
N VAL A 347 17.81 0.10 1.36
CA VAL A 347 18.14 -1.24 0.85
C VAL A 347 17.08 -1.72 -0.14
N CYS A 348 15.80 -1.63 0.22
CA CYS A 348 14.70 -2.05 -0.67
C CYS A 348 14.66 -1.22 -1.95
N SER A 349 14.83 0.10 -1.86
CA SER A 349 14.81 0.99 -3.03
C SER A 349 15.96 0.68 -3.99
N ARG A 350 17.18 0.48 -3.46
CA ARG A 350 18.37 0.13 -4.25
C ARG A 350 18.27 -1.25 -4.87
N ALA A 351 17.66 -2.21 -4.18
CA ALA A 351 17.42 -3.54 -4.71
C ALA A 351 16.46 -3.52 -5.91
N VAL A 352 15.32 -2.80 -5.79
CA VAL A 352 14.38 -2.64 -6.91
C VAL A 352 15.03 -1.91 -8.10
N GLU A 353 15.82 -0.87 -7.84
CA GLU A 353 16.54 -0.15 -8.90
C GLU A 353 17.62 -1.01 -9.57
N SER A 354 18.28 -1.88 -8.81
CA SER A 354 19.24 -2.84 -9.36
C SER A 354 18.58 -3.82 -10.33
N LEU A 355 17.33 -4.24 -10.07
CA LEU A 355 16.57 -5.06 -11.02
C LEU A 355 16.25 -4.28 -12.32
N ARG A 356 15.75 -3.05 -12.19
CA ARG A 356 15.46 -2.17 -13.35
C ARG A 356 16.68 -1.92 -14.23
N THR A 357 17.84 -1.71 -13.60
CA THR A 357 19.10 -1.47 -14.32
C THR A 357 19.69 -2.75 -14.92
N ALA A 358 19.41 -3.93 -14.34
CA ALA A 358 19.80 -5.21 -14.92
C ALA A 358 18.95 -5.55 -16.17
N ASP A 359 17.64 -5.31 -16.11
CA ASP A 359 16.71 -5.55 -17.24
C ASP A 359 16.99 -4.62 -18.44
N SER A 360 17.57 -3.44 -18.22
CA SER A 360 17.92 -2.51 -19.30
C SER A 360 19.25 -2.82 -20.02
N LYS A 361 20.02 -3.81 -19.55
CA LYS A 361 21.27 -4.26 -20.21
C LYS A 361 20.97 -5.41 -21.17
N GLU A 362 21.45 -5.31 -22.42
CA GLU A 362 21.24 -6.31 -23.50
C GLU A 362 21.74 -7.74 -23.16
N ASP A 363 22.61 -7.90 -22.17
CA ASP A 363 23.13 -9.20 -21.70
C ASP A 363 22.27 -9.86 -20.59
N GLY A 364 21.22 -9.19 -20.12
CA GLY A 364 20.30 -9.74 -19.14
C GLY A 364 19.50 -10.89 -19.73
N VAL A 365 19.44 -12.03 -19.04
CA VAL A 365 18.35 -12.99 -19.26
C VAL A 365 17.08 -12.20 -18.95
N LEU A 366 16.39 -11.71 -19.99
CA LEU A 366 15.06 -11.13 -19.89
C LEU A 366 14.20 -12.18 -19.18
N CYS A 367 14.02 -12.02 -17.87
CA CYS A 367 13.12 -12.86 -17.12
C CYS A 367 11.72 -12.40 -17.51
N ALA A 368 11.20 -12.99 -18.59
CA ALA A 368 9.89 -12.72 -19.22
C ALA A 368 8.68 -12.92 -18.28
N TYR A 369 8.91 -13.08 -16.98
CA TYR A 369 7.96 -13.41 -15.94
C TYR A 369 8.03 -12.43 -14.75
N HIS A 370 8.60 -11.25 -14.92
CA HIS A 370 8.69 -10.20 -13.89
C HIS A 370 7.79 -9.00 -14.19
N ALA A 371 7.28 -8.41 -13.12
CA ALA A 371 6.68 -7.09 -13.09
C ALA A 371 7.33 -6.35 -11.93
N TYR A 372 7.78 -5.10 -12.15
CA TYR A 372 8.55 -4.39 -11.15
C TYR A 372 7.77 -4.25 -9.84
N PRO A 373 8.36 -4.63 -8.69
CA PRO A 373 7.71 -4.50 -7.41
C PRO A 373 7.95 -3.09 -6.85
N ARG A 374 7.20 -2.73 -5.81
CA ARG A 374 7.43 -1.49 -5.09
C ARG A 374 8.40 -1.76 -3.92
N PRO A 375 9.30 -0.82 -3.58
CA PRO A 375 10.20 -0.98 -2.44
C PRO A 375 9.47 -1.29 -1.13
N VAL A 376 8.28 -0.72 -0.92
CA VAL A 376 7.42 -0.98 0.25
C VAL A 376 6.95 -2.43 0.33
N ASP A 377 6.72 -3.11 -0.80
CA ASP A 377 6.32 -4.53 -0.81
C ASP A 377 7.51 -5.45 -0.48
N VAL A 378 8.73 -5.09 -0.91
CA VAL A 378 9.96 -5.79 -0.51
C VAL A 378 10.19 -5.64 1.00
N ALA A 379 10.04 -4.41 1.52
CA ALA A 379 10.13 -4.15 2.96
C ALA A 379 9.08 -4.96 3.75
N ALA A 380 7.84 -5.07 3.24
CA ALA A 380 6.79 -5.84 3.87
C ALA A 380 7.16 -7.33 4.05
N VAL A 381 7.83 -7.94 3.07
CA VAL A 381 8.32 -9.33 3.18
C VAL A 381 9.45 -9.43 4.20
N LEU A 382 10.46 -8.54 4.12
CA LEU A 382 11.60 -8.57 5.05
C LEU A 382 11.16 -8.36 6.52
N ASN A 383 10.17 -7.50 6.75
CA ASN A 383 9.59 -7.23 8.07
C ASN A 383 8.87 -8.44 8.68
N ARG A 384 8.40 -9.37 7.84
CA ARG A 384 7.71 -10.60 8.27
C ARG A 384 8.63 -11.81 8.32
N HIS A 385 9.91 -11.66 7.99
CA HIS A 385 10.86 -12.76 8.07
C HIS A 385 11.25 -13.03 9.54
N PRO A 386 11.03 -14.26 10.08
CA PRO A 386 11.24 -14.54 11.49
C PRO A 386 12.71 -14.47 11.91
N GLN A 387 13.67 -14.67 11.02
CA GLN A 387 15.10 -14.58 11.37
C GLN A 387 15.74 -13.20 11.10
N MET A 388 14.95 -12.21 10.66
CA MET A 388 15.49 -10.90 10.30
C MET A 388 16.00 -10.16 11.55
N LEU A 389 17.25 -9.70 11.51
CA LEU A 389 17.82 -8.83 12.52
C LEU A 389 17.72 -7.38 12.04
N MET A 390 17.06 -6.54 12.84
CA MET A 390 16.91 -5.11 12.59
C MET A 390 17.66 -4.34 13.67
N ILE A 391 18.68 -3.55 13.27
CA ILE A 391 19.44 -2.71 14.20
C ILE A 391 19.15 -1.24 13.96
N ARG A 392 19.62 -0.35 14.83
CA ARG A 392 19.54 1.11 14.66
C ARG A 392 20.94 1.68 14.59
N LYS A 393 21.13 2.71 13.77
CA LYS A 393 22.33 3.53 13.86
C LYS A 393 22.30 4.26 15.21
N SER A 394 23.40 4.13 15.95
CA SER A 394 23.65 4.82 17.21
C SER A 394 23.76 6.32 17.04
#